data_AF-A0A950MNX9-F1
#
_entry.id   AF-A0A950MNX9-F1
#
_cell.length_a   1.000
_cell.length_b   1.000
_cell.length_c   1.000
_cell.angle_alpha   90.00
_cell.angle_beta   90.00
_cell.angle_gamma   90.00
#
_symmetry.space_group_name_H-M   'P 1'
#
loop_
_entity.id
_entity.type
_entity.pdbx_description
1 polymer ?
#
loop_
_entity_poly.entity_id
_entity_poly.type
_entity_poly.pdbx_seq_one_letter_code
_entity_poly.pdbx_strand_id
1 'polypeptide(L)' 'TAPGFDRTTNVINGASRVIVDIFGEEIGRHARTAMGVAATPLSYPVVIGRRIALKS' A
#
# COMPACT_ATOMS: atom_id res chain seq x y z
N THR A 1 -10.60 -5.34 -9.74
CA THR A 1 -10.85 -3.89 -9.81
C THR A 1 -12.00 -3.66 -10.74
N ALA A 2 -12.98 -2.85 -10.35
CA ALA A 2 -14.10 -2.54 -11.23
C ALA A 2 -13.62 -1.79 -12.48
N PRO A 3 -14.22 -2.03 -13.66
CA PRO A 3 -13.92 -1.25 -14.86
C PRO A 3 -14.04 0.25 -14.58
N GLY A 4 -13.03 1.03 -15.00
CA GLY A 4 -13.00 2.49 -14.82
C GLY A 4 -12.57 2.98 -13.43
N PHE A 5 -12.24 2.11 -12.48
CA PHE A 5 -11.70 2.55 -11.19
C PHE A 5 -10.19 2.81 -11.27
N ASP A 6 -9.82 4.08 -11.18
CA ASP A 6 -8.44 4.60 -11.28
C ASP A 6 -7.86 5.10 -9.95
N ARG A 7 -8.65 5.05 -8.86
CA ARG A 7 -8.28 5.60 -7.55
C ARG A 7 -7.52 4.61 -6.65
N THR A 8 -6.84 3.62 -7.21
CA THR A 8 -6.06 2.63 -6.44
C THR A 8 -4.96 3.30 -5.61
N THR A 9 -4.36 4.37 -6.15
CA THR A 9 -3.35 5.18 -5.43
C THR A 9 -3.92 5.84 -4.19
N ASN A 10 -5.16 6.32 -4.22
CA ASN A 10 -5.84 6.89 -3.06
C ASN A 10 -6.13 5.84 -1.99
N VAL A 11 -6.53 4.63 -2.39
CA VAL A 11 -6.78 3.52 -1.45
C VAL A 11 -5.51 3.18 -0.66
N ILE A 12 -4.35 3.10 -1.33
CA ILE A 12 -3.07 2.78 -0.67
C ILE A 12 -2.56 3.92 0.22
N ASN A 13 -3.09 5.16 0.11
CA ASN A 13 -2.74 6.25 1.04
C ASN A 13 -3.04 5.90 2.49
N GLY A 14 -4.08 5.11 2.77
CA GLY A 14 -4.39 4.66 4.13
C GLY A 14 -3.23 3.88 4.76
N ALA A 15 -2.68 2.91 4.03
CA ALA A 15 -1.54 2.14 4.49
C ALA A 15 -0.27 3.00 4.58
N SER A 16 -0.05 3.88 3.60
CA SER A 16 1.11 4.78 3.66
C SER A 16 1.06 5.70 4.88
N ARG A 17 -0.13 6.22 5.22
CA ARG A 17 -0.31 7.05 6.41
C ARG A 17 -0.06 6.28 7.70
N VAL A 18 -0.63 5.08 7.85
CA VAL A 18 -0.35 4.22 9.02
C VAL A 18 1.15 3.98 9.19
N ILE A 19 1.88 3.73 8.10
CA ILE A 19 3.33 3.53 8.17
C ILE A 19 4.05 4.79 8.65
N VAL A 20 3.71 5.97 8.13
CA VAL A 20 4.32 7.23 8.57
C VAL A 20 3.93 7.57 10.01
N ASP A 21 2.66 7.38 10.39
CA ASP A 21 2.15 7.67 11.73
C ASP A 21 2.86 6.82 12.80
N ILE A 22 3.22 5.57 12.47
CA ILE A 22 3.91 4.66 13.39
C ILE A 22 5.43 4.91 13.43
N PHE A 23 6.06 5.08 12.26
CA PHE A 23 7.53 5.09 12.14
C PHE A 23 8.14 6.50 12.00
N GLY A 24 7.31 7.54 11.92
CA GLY A 24 7.73 8.91 11.61
C GLY A 24 8.07 9.10 10.12
N GLU A 25 8.28 10.35 9.72
CA GLU A 25 8.55 10.70 8.30
C GLU A 25 9.88 10.13 7.78
N GLU A 26 10.95 10.14 8.59
CA GLU A 26 12.28 9.74 8.14
C GLU A 26 12.38 8.23 7.82
N ILE A 27 11.78 7.38 8.67
CA ILE A 27 11.79 5.92 8.50
C ILE A 27 10.56 5.44 7.71
N GLY A 28 9.43 6.11 7.92
CA GLY A 28 8.14 5.73 7.36
C GLY A 28 7.96 6.11 5.89
N ARG A 29 8.70 7.09 5.36
CA ARG A 29 8.65 7.43 3.93
C ARG A 29 9.16 6.27 3.08
N HIS A 30 8.36 5.86 2.09
CA HIS A 30 8.64 4.66 1.28
C HIS A 30 8.21 4.83 -0.18
N ALA A 31 8.88 4.09 -1.06
CA ALA A 31 8.39 3.84 -2.41
C ALA A 31 7.22 2.84 -2.37
N ARG A 32 6.32 2.93 -3.34
CA ARG A 32 5.17 2.03 -3.46
C ARG A 32 4.69 1.88 -4.90
N THR A 33 3.95 0.80 -5.13
CA THR A 33 3.18 0.56 -6.34
C THR A 33 1.73 0.28 -5.95
N ALA A 34 0.78 0.87 -6.67
CA ALA A 34 -0.65 0.76 -6.39
C ALA A 34 -1.42 0.44 -7.67
N MET A 35 -1.41 -0.83 -8.08
CA MET A 35 -2.08 -1.29 -9.30
C MET A 35 -3.40 -1.97 -8.97
N GLY A 36 -4.38 -1.78 -9.85
CA GLY A 36 -5.60 -2.58 -9.82
C GLY A 36 -5.31 -3.99 -10.33
N VAL A 37 -5.88 -5.00 -9.66
CA VAL A 37 -5.78 -6.41 -10.08
C VAL A 37 -7.16 -7.00 -10.33
N ALA A 38 -7.26 -8.05 -11.15
CA ALA A 38 -8.54 -8.71 -11.45
C ALA A 38 -9.15 -9.37 -10.20
N ALA A 39 -8.31 -10.06 -9.42
CA ALA A 39 -8.69 -10.72 -8.19
C ALA A 39 -7.53 -10.71 -7.19
N THR A 40 -7.86 -10.95 -5.93
CA THR A 40 -6.92 -11.09 -4.81
C THR A 40 -7.15 -12.43 -4.12
N PRO A 41 -6.17 -12.95 -3.38
CA PRO A 41 -6.39 -14.08 -2.48
C PRO A 41 -7.53 -13.78 -1.48
N LEU A 42 -8.38 -14.77 -1.23
CA LEU A 42 -9.49 -14.71 -0.26
C LEU A 42 -10.50 -13.57 -0.51
N SER A 43 -10.55 -13.03 -1.73
CA SER A 43 -11.47 -11.96 -2.11
C SER A 43 -11.30 -10.67 -1.28
N TYR A 44 -10.11 -10.41 -0.73
CA TYR A 44 -9.84 -9.16 -0.02
C TYR A 44 -9.87 -7.94 -0.95
N PRO A 45 -10.39 -6.79 -0.51
CA PRO A 45 -10.45 -5.60 -1.34
C PRO A 45 -9.06 -5.05 -1.70
N VAL A 46 -8.07 -5.26 -0.81
CA VAL A 46 -6.68 -4.80 -0.98
C VAL A 46 -5.75 -5.81 -0.33
N VAL A 47 -4.60 -6.08 -0.98
CA VAL A 47 -3.48 -6.83 -0.38
C VAL A 47 -2.22 -5.97 -0.51
N ILE A 48 -1.43 -5.90 0.57
CA ILE A 48 -0.26 -5.03 0.66
C ILE A 48 0.96 -5.89 0.99
N GLY A 49 1.96 -5.87 0.09
CA GLY A 49 3.28 -6.42 0.33
C GLY A 49 4.27 -5.31 0.66
N ARG A 50 5.20 -5.57 1.59
CA ARG A 50 6.24 -4.61 1.95
C ARG A 50 7.59 -5.31 2.02
N ARG A 51 8.60 -4.65 1.45
CA ARG A 51 10.02 -4.98 1.70
C ARG A 51 10.58 -3.95 2.65
N ILE A 52 11.32 -4.41 3.66
CA ILE A 52 11.98 -3.55 4.64
C ILE A 52 13.46 -3.91 4.72
N ALA A 53 14.29 -2.89 4.99
CA ALA A 53 15.68 -3.07 5.37
C ALA A 53 15.78 -2.92 6.89
N LEU A 54 16.47 -3.87 7.52
CA LEU A 54 16.78 -3.80 8.94
C LEU A 54 18.21 -3.31 9.10
N LYS A 55 18.45 -2.42 10.07
CA LYS A 55 19.82 -2.07 10.46
C LYS A 55 20.37 -3.23 11.29
N SER A 56 21.55 -3.71 10.90
CA SER A 56 22.37 -4.66 11.67
C SER A 56 23.09 -3.95 12.80
#